data_AF-A0A6J3ACP9-F1
#
_entry.id   AF-A0A6J3ACP9-F1
#
_cell.length_a   1.000
_cell.length_b   1.000
_cell.length_c   1.000
_cell.angle_alpha   90.00
_cell.angle_beta   90.00
_cell.angle_gamma   90.00
#
_symmetry.space_group_name_H-M   'P 1'
#
loop_
_entity.id
_entity.type
_entity.pdbx_description
1 polymer ?
#
loop_
_entity_poly.entity_id
_entity_poly.type
_entity_poly.pdbx_seq_one_letter_code
_entity_poly.pdbx_strand_id
1 'polypeptide(L)'
;MVGAGISTPSGIPDFRSPGTGYYSRLQQYKVPYPEAIFELAFFFQDPKPFFTFAKELYPGNYRPNATHYFLRLLHEKGLLLRLYTQNIDGLERASGIPASKLVEAHGSFASATCTVCRRPIPEEAFWAEVMADRVPHCPVCTGIVKPDIVFFGELLPNRFLLHVADFPMADLLLILGTSLELDGWDT
;
A
#
# COMPACT_ATOMS: atom_id res chain seq x y z
N MET A 1 -6.58 -13.49 -2.55
CA MET A 1 -6.76 -12.03 -2.68
C MET A 1 -7.13 -11.47 -1.31
N VAL A 2 -6.52 -10.37 -0.90
CA VAL A 2 -6.77 -9.75 0.40
C VAL A 2 -6.89 -8.23 0.27
N GLY A 3 -7.59 -7.61 1.23
CA GLY A 3 -7.68 -6.16 1.37
C GLY A 3 -7.68 -5.72 2.83
N ALA A 4 -8.06 -4.46 3.08
CA ALA A 4 -7.81 -3.78 4.36
C ALA A 4 -8.43 -4.48 5.59
N GLY A 5 -9.50 -5.26 5.40
CA GLY A 5 -10.17 -6.01 6.45
C GLY A 5 -9.27 -7.06 7.13
N ILE A 6 -8.20 -7.55 6.47
CA ILE A 6 -7.26 -8.45 7.12
C ILE A 6 -6.36 -7.73 8.13
N SER A 7 -6.20 -6.41 8.00
CA SER A 7 -5.32 -5.57 8.82
C SER A 7 -6.05 -4.86 9.96
N THR A 8 -7.39 -4.85 9.97
CA THR A 8 -8.19 -4.27 11.06
C THR A 8 -7.86 -4.87 12.44
N PRO A 9 -7.70 -6.20 12.59
CA PRO A 9 -7.27 -6.79 13.88
C PRO A 9 -5.83 -6.45 14.28
N SER A 10 -5.02 -5.91 13.37
CA SER A 10 -3.67 -5.40 13.66
C SER A 10 -3.68 -3.97 14.21
N GLY A 11 -4.85 -3.34 14.34
CA GLY A 11 -4.99 -1.95 14.81
C GLY A 11 -4.86 -0.90 13.70
N ILE A 12 -4.72 -1.32 12.44
CA ILE A 12 -4.77 -0.43 11.29
C ILE A 12 -6.25 -0.16 10.98
N PRO A 13 -6.74 1.08 11.10
CA PRO A 13 -8.11 1.38 10.71
C PRO A 13 -8.25 1.09 9.21
N ASP A 14 -9.40 0.57 8.80
CA ASP A 14 -9.71 0.55 7.38
C ASP A 14 -9.90 1.99 6.86
N PHE A 15 -10.06 2.15 5.54
CA PHE A 15 -10.26 3.47 4.96
C PHE A 15 -11.67 4.01 5.25
N ARG A 16 -12.69 3.14 5.19
CA ARG A 16 -14.09 3.54 4.96
C ARG A 16 -15.03 3.39 6.16
N SER A 17 -14.66 2.69 7.24
CA SER A 17 -15.56 2.47 8.37
C SER A 17 -16.03 3.80 8.96
N PRO A 18 -17.36 4.03 9.08
CA PRO A 18 -17.88 5.26 9.66
C PRO A 18 -17.35 5.48 11.09
N GLY A 19 -16.79 6.66 11.37
CA GLY A 19 -16.33 7.08 12.70
C GLY A 19 -14.95 6.54 13.13
N THR A 20 -14.51 5.39 12.63
CA THR A 20 -13.21 4.79 12.99
C THR A 20 -12.21 4.75 11.84
N GLY A 21 -12.69 4.77 10.60
CA GLY A 21 -11.90 4.67 9.38
C GLY A 21 -11.03 5.91 9.15
N TYR A 22 -9.94 5.72 8.41
CA TYR A 22 -8.93 6.74 8.17
C TYR A 22 -9.51 8.04 7.60
N TYR A 23 -10.49 7.93 6.70
CA TYR A 23 -11.16 9.05 6.06
C TYR A 23 -11.88 9.99 7.04
N SER A 24 -12.37 9.47 8.17
CA SER A 24 -12.99 10.31 9.21
C SER A 24 -11.97 11.20 9.93
N ARG A 25 -10.69 10.77 9.99
CA ARG A 25 -9.59 11.52 10.62
C ARG A 25 -8.96 12.55 9.69
N LEU A 26 -9.21 12.43 8.39
CA LEU A 26 -8.72 13.37 7.37
C LEU A 26 -9.46 14.71 7.38
N GLN A 27 -10.58 14.85 8.10
CA GLN A 27 -11.35 16.11 8.19
C GLN A 27 -10.51 17.30 8.70
N GLN A 28 -9.44 17.04 9.44
CA GLN A 28 -8.50 18.08 9.88
C GLN A 28 -7.65 18.67 8.75
N TYR A 29 -7.42 17.89 7.69
CA TYR A 29 -6.79 18.33 6.47
C TYR A 29 -7.89 18.88 5.56
N LYS A 30 -7.67 20.03 4.91
CA LYS A 30 -8.64 20.63 3.99
C LYS A 30 -8.72 19.86 2.66
N VAL A 31 -8.87 18.54 2.74
CA VAL A 31 -9.03 17.64 1.60
C VAL A 31 -10.46 17.79 1.05
N PRO A 32 -10.65 17.86 -0.27
CA PRO A 32 -11.98 18.05 -0.86
C PRO A 32 -12.88 16.82 -0.64
N TYR A 33 -12.27 15.64 -0.65
CA TYR A 33 -12.86 14.35 -0.32
C TYR A 33 -11.72 13.40 0.08
N PRO A 34 -11.98 12.30 0.81
CA PRO A 34 -10.93 11.51 1.43
C PRO A 34 -9.95 10.83 0.44
N GLU A 35 -10.44 10.38 -0.71
CA GLU A 35 -9.66 9.73 -1.75
C GLU A 35 -8.60 10.66 -2.38
N ALA A 36 -8.78 11.99 -2.28
CA ALA A 36 -7.90 12.98 -2.89
C ALA A 36 -6.44 12.86 -2.44
N ILE A 37 -6.17 12.34 -1.24
CA ILE A 37 -4.79 12.15 -0.77
C ILE A 37 -4.00 11.12 -1.60
N PHE A 38 -4.71 10.28 -2.36
CA PHE A 38 -4.16 9.31 -3.30
C PHE A 38 -4.35 9.76 -4.75
N GLU A 39 -4.55 11.05 -5.02
CA GLU A 39 -4.57 11.60 -6.39
C GLU A 39 -3.32 12.42 -6.66
N LEU A 40 -2.70 12.21 -7.83
CA LEU A 40 -1.48 12.93 -8.19
C LEU A 40 -1.67 14.45 -8.24
N ALA A 41 -2.82 14.90 -8.76
CA ALA A 41 -3.12 16.34 -8.87
C ALA A 41 -3.14 17.02 -7.49
N PHE A 42 -3.84 16.41 -6.52
CA PHE A 42 -3.88 16.91 -5.15
C PHE A 42 -2.51 16.77 -4.47
N PHE A 43 -1.80 15.65 -4.68
CA PHE A 43 -0.47 15.43 -4.10
C PHE A 43 0.56 16.49 -4.52
N PHE A 44 0.54 16.94 -5.78
CA PHE A 44 1.41 18.04 -6.21
C PHE A 44 0.96 19.41 -5.69
N GLN A 45 -0.31 19.58 -5.33
CA GLN A 45 -0.83 20.79 -4.72
C GLN A 45 -0.49 20.87 -3.22
N ASP A 46 -0.75 19.80 -2.47
CA ASP A 46 -0.43 19.66 -1.05
C ASP A 46 -0.12 18.20 -0.71
N PRO A 47 1.16 17.81 -0.65
CA PRO A 47 1.55 16.43 -0.36
C PRO A 47 1.51 16.10 1.14
N LYS A 48 1.32 17.09 2.02
CA LYS A 48 1.44 16.91 3.48
C LYS A 48 0.43 15.90 4.04
N PRO A 49 -0.87 15.91 3.66
CA PRO A 49 -1.83 14.94 4.16
C PRO A 49 -1.40 13.49 3.89
N PHE A 50 -0.87 13.23 2.69
CA PHE A 50 -0.33 11.91 2.34
C PHE A 50 0.91 11.55 3.17
N PHE A 51 1.84 12.46 3.42
CA PHE A 51 3.01 12.15 4.24
C PHE A 51 2.69 11.96 5.72
N THR A 52 1.68 12.66 6.26
CA THR A 52 1.16 12.36 7.59
C THR A 52 0.56 10.95 7.63
N PHE A 53 -0.25 10.59 6.62
CA PHE A 53 -0.76 9.22 6.49
C PHE A 53 0.36 8.18 6.44
N ALA A 54 1.37 8.41 5.60
CA ALA A 54 2.51 7.51 5.46
C ALA A 54 3.24 7.29 6.78
N LYS A 55 3.42 8.35 7.58
CA LYS A 55 4.05 8.28 8.91
C LYS A 55 3.28 7.37 9.87
N GLU A 56 1.95 7.36 9.81
CA GLU A 56 1.13 6.46 10.64
C GLU A 56 1.40 4.98 10.27
N LEU A 57 1.58 4.69 8.99
CA LEU A 57 1.88 3.36 8.46
C LEU A 57 3.36 2.97 8.49
N TYR A 58 4.22 3.74 9.19
CA TYR A 58 5.64 3.44 9.29
C TYR A 58 5.90 1.97 9.71
N PRO A 59 6.77 1.23 8.99
CA PRO A 59 7.11 -0.14 9.34
C PRO A 59 7.53 -0.29 10.81
N GLY A 60 6.84 -1.17 11.53
CA GLY A 60 7.07 -1.42 12.96
C GLY A 60 5.99 -0.85 13.90
N ASN A 61 5.15 0.08 13.43
CA ASN A 61 4.00 0.57 14.21
C ASN A 61 2.93 -0.51 14.42
N TYR A 62 2.83 -1.46 13.49
CA TYR A 62 1.85 -2.53 13.49
C TYR A 62 2.51 -3.89 13.33
N ARG A 63 1.80 -4.95 13.76
CA ARG A 63 2.26 -6.33 13.64
C ARG A 63 1.27 -7.17 12.84
N PRO A 64 1.75 -8.18 12.08
CA PRO A 64 0.85 -9.14 11.46
C PRO A 64 0.02 -9.88 12.51
N ASN A 65 -1.22 -10.22 12.15
CA ASN A 65 -2.15 -10.98 13.00
C ASN A 65 -2.35 -12.41 12.46
N ALA A 66 -3.25 -13.18 13.10
CA ALA A 66 -3.54 -14.57 12.74
C ALA A 66 -3.87 -14.78 11.25
N THR A 67 -4.57 -13.85 10.60
CA THR A 67 -4.90 -13.93 9.17
C THR A 67 -3.64 -13.90 8.30
N HIS A 68 -2.67 -13.04 8.64
CA HIS A 68 -1.41 -12.96 7.92
C HIS A 68 -0.57 -14.22 8.13
N TYR A 69 -0.51 -14.71 9.37
CA TYR A 69 0.23 -15.94 9.68
C TYR A 69 -0.44 -17.19 9.09
N PHE A 70 -1.76 -17.20 8.91
CA PHE A 70 -2.45 -18.24 8.15
C PHE A 70 -1.98 -18.29 6.69
N LEU A 71 -1.83 -17.13 6.03
CA LEU A 71 -1.29 -17.05 4.67
C LEU A 71 0.18 -17.49 4.63
N ARG A 72 0.98 -17.12 5.64
CA ARG A 72 2.35 -17.63 5.80
C ARG A 72 2.39 -19.14 5.96
N LEU A 73 1.47 -19.72 6.72
CA LEU A 73 1.36 -21.17 6.88
C LEU A 73 1.00 -21.87 5.56
N LEU A 74 0.10 -21.30 4.75
CA LEU A 74 -0.18 -21.81 3.41
C LEU A 74 1.07 -21.81 2.52
N HIS A 75 1.89 -20.75 2.62
CA HIS A 75 3.17 -20.69 1.93
C HIS A 75 4.14 -21.78 2.41
N GLU A 76 4.33 -21.93 3.71
CA GLU A 76 5.24 -22.92 4.31
C GLU A 76 4.84 -24.36 3.96
N LYS A 77 3.55 -24.62 3.77
CA LYS A 77 3.03 -25.91 3.33
C LYS A 77 3.09 -26.14 1.82
N GLY A 78 3.60 -25.16 1.05
CA GLY A 78 3.68 -25.25 -0.41
C GLY A 78 2.34 -25.09 -1.13
N LEU A 79 1.31 -24.57 -0.45
CA LEU A 79 -0.06 -24.45 -0.98
C LEU A 79 -0.35 -23.06 -1.56
N LEU A 80 0.41 -22.04 -1.19
CA LEU A 80 0.19 -20.68 -1.69
C LEU A 80 0.77 -20.52 -3.10
N LEU A 81 -0.07 -20.42 -4.12
CA LEU A 81 0.34 -20.05 -5.49
C LEU A 81 0.88 -18.61 -5.51
N ARG A 82 0.01 -17.64 -5.18
CA ARG A 82 0.30 -16.22 -5.08
C ARG A 82 -0.60 -15.54 -4.05
N LEU A 83 -0.10 -14.50 -3.41
CA LEU A 83 -0.85 -13.58 -2.57
C LEU A 83 -0.96 -12.22 -3.27
N TYR A 84 -2.17 -11.91 -3.76
CA TYR A 84 -2.53 -10.57 -4.25
C TYR A 84 -3.12 -9.77 -3.09
N THR A 85 -2.51 -8.62 -2.78
CA THR A 85 -2.97 -7.69 -1.74
C THR A 85 -3.27 -6.31 -2.31
N GLN A 86 -4.36 -5.71 -1.84
CA GLN A 86 -4.70 -4.29 -2.04
C GLN A 86 -4.08 -3.39 -0.96
N ASN A 87 -3.50 -3.98 0.09
CA ASN A 87 -2.94 -3.25 1.21
C ASN A 87 -1.58 -2.65 0.84
N ILE A 88 -1.26 -1.55 1.52
CA ILE A 88 0.03 -0.85 1.43
C ILE A 88 0.78 -0.85 2.77
N ASP A 89 0.24 -1.55 3.78
CA ASP A 89 0.78 -1.58 5.15
C ASP A 89 2.01 -2.49 5.32
N GLY A 90 2.27 -3.38 4.35
CA GLY A 90 3.43 -4.26 4.33
C GLY A 90 3.38 -5.44 5.32
N LEU A 91 2.24 -5.70 5.96
CA LEU A 91 2.12 -6.76 6.97
C LEU A 91 2.22 -8.17 6.38
N GLU A 92 1.94 -8.36 5.08
CA GLU A 92 2.19 -9.62 4.39
C GLU A 92 3.70 -9.93 4.29
N ARG A 93 4.51 -8.90 4.03
CA ARG A 93 5.97 -9.04 4.02
C ARG A 93 6.49 -9.25 5.43
N ALA A 94 5.97 -8.50 6.41
CA ALA A 94 6.36 -8.63 7.81
C ALA A 94 5.97 -9.99 8.43
N SER A 95 4.93 -10.66 7.93
CA SER A 95 4.59 -12.04 8.32
C SER A 95 5.52 -13.09 7.69
N GLY A 96 6.38 -12.66 6.77
CA GLY A 96 7.40 -13.47 6.13
C GLY A 96 7.00 -14.05 4.78
N ILE A 97 5.94 -13.57 4.13
CA ILE A 97 5.68 -13.97 2.74
C ILE A 97 6.85 -13.49 1.86
N PRO A 98 7.51 -14.36 1.09
CA PRO A 98 8.60 -13.93 0.22
C PRO A 98 8.07 -13.04 -0.90
N ALA A 99 8.88 -12.06 -1.33
CA ALA A 99 8.51 -11.14 -2.40
C ALA A 99 8.10 -11.86 -3.70
N SER A 100 8.66 -13.04 -3.99
CA SER A 100 8.28 -13.86 -5.14
C SER A 100 6.83 -14.34 -5.08
N LYS A 101 6.23 -14.50 -3.89
CA LYS A 101 4.84 -14.92 -3.70
C LYS A 101 3.87 -13.76 -3.56
N LEU A 102 4.36 -12.53 -3.43
CA LEU A 102 3.52 -11.35 -3.21
C LEU A 102 3.33 -10.54 -4.50
N VAL A 103 2.10 -10.07 -4.68
CA VAL A 103 1.71 -9.03 -5.63
C VAL A 103 1.02 -7.93 -4.84
N GLU A 104 1.77 -6.86 -4.58
CA GLU A 104 1.29 -5.64 -3.94
C GLU A 104 0.62 -4.78 -5.02
N ALA A 105 -0.68 -5.00 -5.25
CA ALA A 105 -1.38 -4.44 -6.41
C ALA A 105 -1.43 -2.91 -6.37
N HIS A 106 -1.54 -2.31 -5.18
CA HIS A 106 -1.49 -0.87 -4.97
C HIS A 106 -0.10 -0.37 -4.57
N GLY A 107 0.94 -1.16 -4.83
CA GLY A 107 2.31 -0.82 -4.47
C GLY A 107 2.59 -0.93 -2.97
N SER A 108 3.69 -0.36 -2.51
CA SER A 108 4.11 -0.43 -1.11
C SER A 108 5.07 0.69 -0.73
N PHE A 109 5.29 0.87 0.59
CA PHE A 109 6.32 1.77 1.11
C PHE A 109 7.75 1.18 1.04
N ALA A 110 7.94 0.01 0.42
CA ALA A 110 9.25 -0.66 0.35
C ALA A 110 10.26 0.07 -0.57
N SER A 111 9.78 0.98 -1.42
CA SER A 111 10.61 1.81 -2.28
C SER A 111 9.94 3.15 -2.54
N ALA A 112 10.75 4.15 -2.92
CA ALA A 112 10.27 5.46 -3.29
C ALA A 112 11.00 6.00 -4.52
N THR A 113 10.28 6.75 -5.34
CA THR A 113 10.75 7.25 -6.63
C THR A 113 10.54 8.76 -6.73
N CYS A 114 11.55 9.47 -7.24
CA CYS A 114 11.38 10.89 -7.58
C CYS A 114 10.31 11.04 -8.67
N THR A 115 9.32 11.90 -8.40
CA THR A 115 8.22 12.20 -9.34
C THR A 115 8.67 12.90 -10.63
N VAL A 116 9.88 13.49 -10.65
CA VAL A 116 10.42 14.23 -11.81
C VAL A 116 11.44 13.39 -12.57
N CYS A 117 12.59 13.07 -11.96
CA CYS A 117 13.67 12.37 -12.66
C CYS A 117 13.58 10.84 -12.59
N ARG A 118 12.55 10.29 -11.93
CA ARG A 118 12.34 8.83 -11.75
C ARG A 118 13.47 8.09 -11.05
N ARG A 119 14.38 8.81 -10.39
CA ARG A 119 15.45 8.22 -9.60
C ARG A 119 14.87 7.49 -8.38
N PRO A 120 15.23 6.22 -8.14
CA PRO A 120 14.87 5.54 -6.89
C PRO A 120 15.63 6.15 -5.71
N ILE A 121 14.95 6.23 -4.59
CA ILE A 121 15.48 6.78 -3.33
C ILE A 121 15.53 5.66 -2.30
N PRO A 122 16.64 5.50 -1.55
CA PRO A 122 16.73 4.53 -0.47
C PRO A 122 15.63 4.73 0.57
N GLU A 123 15.08 3.63 1.07
CA GLU A 123 13.99 3.62 2.04
C GLU A 123 14.34 4.44 3.30
N GLU A 124 15.58 4.32 3.79
CA GLU A 124 16.04 5.03 4.99
C GLU A 124 16.06 6.55 4.79
N ALA A 125 16.44 7.01 3.59
CA ALA A 125 16.47 8.43 3.25
C ALA A 125 15.06 9.01 3.11
N PHE A 126 14.13 8.23 2.55
CA PHE A 126 12.73 8.61 2.46
C PHE A 126 12.10 8.76 3.85
N TRP A 127 12.23 7.74 4.69
CA TRP A 127 11.63 7.74 6.02
C TRP A 127 12.26 8.76 6.97
N ALA A 128 13.55 9.06 6.86
CA ALA A 128 14.19 10.10 7.66
C ALA A 128 13.50 11.48 7.48
N GLU A 129 13.07 11.80 6.26
CA GLU A 129 12.33 13.04 5.98
C GLU A 129 10.89 12.97 6.51
N VAL A 130 10.17 11.88 6.20
CA VAL A 130 8.77 11.70 6.64
C VAL A 130 8.64 11.71 8.15
N MET A 131 9.53 11.01 8.87
CA MET A 131 9.51 10.95 10.34
C MET A 131 9.82 12.29 11.01
N ALA A 132 10.55 13.16 10.32
CA ALA A 132 10.85 14.51 10.76
C ALA A 132 9.82 15.55 10.29
N ASP A 133 8.63 15.10 9.85
CA ASP A 133 7.53 15.94 9.36
C ASP A 133 7.93 16.85 8.19
N ARG A 134 8.85 16.38 7.35
CA ARG A 134 9.30 17.05 6.12
C ARG A 134 8.86 16.29 4.88
N VAL A 135 8.57 17.05 3.83
CA VAL A 135 8.29 16.51 2.49
C VAL A 135 9.61 16.02 1.89
N PRO A 136 9.73 14.73 1.53
CA PRO A 136 10.95 14.18 0.93
C PRO A 136 11.19 14.79 -0.47
N HIS A 137 12.40 15.29 -0.71
CA HIS A 137 12.81 15.86 -2.00
C HIS A 137 14.02 15.13 -2.58
N CYS A 138 14.07 15.05 -3.91
CA CYS A 138 15.15 14.40 -4.61
C CYS A 138 16.45 15.20 -4.45
N PRO A 139 17.56 14.57 -4.06
CA PRO A 139 18.84 15.27 -3.86
C PRO A 139 19.48 15.78 -5.17
N VAL A 140 18.92 15.44 -6.33
CA VAL A 140 19.47 15.80 -7.65
C VAL A 140 18.64 16.90 -8.32
N CYS A 141 17.33 16.70 -8.45
CA CYS A 141 16.46 17.59 -9.24
C CYS A 141 15.40 18.31 -8.40
N THR A 142 15.49 18.21 -7.06
CA THR A 142 14.57 18.82 -6.09
C THR A 142 13.08 18.48 -6.29
N GLY A 143 12.74 17.48 -7.10
CA GLY A 143 11.37 17.01 -7.25
C GLY A 143 10.92 16.23 -6.02
N ILE A 144 9.61 16.28 -5.71
CA ILE A 144 9.05 15.51 -4.58
C ILE A 144 9.31 14.02 -4.80
N VAL A 145 9.72 13.33 -3.76
CA VAL A 145 9.91 11.87 -3.75
C VAL A 145 8.65 11.24 -3.20
N LYS A 146 8.02 10.37 -3.99
CA LYS A 146 6.78 9.69 -3.66
C LYS A 146 7.09 8.20 -3.45
N PRO A 147 6.56 7.54 -2.39
CA PRO A 147 6.66 6.09 -2.28
C PRO A 147 5.98 5.42 -3.47
N ASP A 148 6.39 4.20 -3.81
CA ASP A 148 5.85 3.46 -4.96
C ASP A 148 4.49 2.83 -4.66
N ILE A 149 3.59 3.63 -4.08
CA ILE A 149 2.17 3.37 -3.90
C ILE A 149 1.42 3.88 -5.11
N VAL A 150 0.49 3.09 -5.64
CA VAL A 150 -0.33 3.45 -6.78
C VAL A 150 -1.38 4.47 -6.35
N PHE A 151 -1.36 5.63 -6.98
CA PHE A 151 -2.39 6.66 -6.85
C PHE A 151 -3.47 6.46 -7.91
N PHE A 152 -4.64 7.05 -7.69
CA PHE A 152 -5.71 7.03 -8.68
C PHE A 152 -5.23 7.63 -10.01
N GLY A 153 -5.47 6.89 -11.10
CA GLY A 153 -5.01 7.21 -12.44
C GLY A 153 -3.58 6.77 -12.77
N GLU A 154 -2.83 6.21 -11.82
CA GLU A 154 -1.56 5.55 -12.11
C GLU A 154 -1.77 4.10 -12.57
N LEU A 155 -0.83 3.60 -13.39
CA LEU A 155 -0.80 2.20 -13.78
C LEU A 155 -0.42 1.31 -12.59
N LEU A 156 -1.03 0.13 -12.52
CA LEU A 156 -0.65 -0.90 -11.55
C LEU A 156 0.79 -1.38 -11.80
N PRO A 157 1.51 -1.90 -10.78
CA PRO A 157 2.87 -2.37 -10.95
C PRO A 157 2.92 -3.54 -11.96
N ASN A 158 3.99 -3.65 -12.75
CA ASN A 158 4.15 -4.73 -13.74
C ASN A 158 3.96 -6.14 -13.15
N ARG A 159 4.27 -6.33 -11.85
CA ARG A 159 4.04 -7.61 -11.15
C ARG A 159 2.57 -8.01 -11.12
N PHE A 160 1.65 -7.06 -11.25
CA PHE A 160 0.23 -7.33 -11.33
C PHE A 160 -0.13 -8.20 -12.54
N LEU A 161 0.61 -8.09 -13.66
CA LEU A 161 0.41 -8.89 -14.89
C LEU A 161 0.54 -10.40 -14.66
N LEU A 162 1.13 -10.84 -13.54
CA LEU A 162 1.15 -12.25 -13.16
C LEU A 162 -0.26 -12.86 -13.06
N HIS A 163 -1.30 -12.05 -12.88
CA HIS A 163 -2.68 -12.53 -12.80
C HIS A 163 -3.10 -13.31 -14.05
N VAL A 164 -2.57 -12.95 -15.23
CA VAL A 164 -2.87 -13.60 -16.51
C VAL A 164 -2.50 -15.08 -16.49
N ALA A 165 -1.41 -15.43 -15.79
CA ALA A 165 -0.97 -16.81 -15.64
C ALA A 165 -1.53 -17.46 -14.36
N ASP A 166 -1.51 -16.73 -13.24
CA ASP A 166 -1.84 -17.30 -11.93
C ASP A 166 -3.32 -17.68 -11.80
N PHE A 167 -4.25 -16.85 -12.34
CA PHE A 167 -5.69 -17.09 -12.15
C PHE A 167 -6.18 -18.35 -12.90
N PRO A 168 -5.83 -18.58 -14.18
CA PRO A 168 -6.20 -19.83 -14.86
C PRO A 168 -5.55 -21.08 -14.26
N MET A 169 -4.41 -20.95 -13.57
CA MET A 169 -3.73 -22.07 -12.90
C MET A 169 -4.28 -22.36 -11.49
N ALA A 170 -5.01 -21.44 -10.89
CA ALA A 170 -5.49 -21.60 -9.52
C ALA A 170 -6.61 -22.66 -9.43
N ASP A 171 -6.49 -23.55 -8.46
CA ASP A 171 -7.50 -24.55 -8.11
C ASP A 171 -8.41 -24.11 -6.94
N LEU A 172 -7.97 -23.10 -6.18
CA LEU A 172 -8.71 -22.49 -5.08
C LEU A 172 -8.47 -20.97 -5.02
N LEU A 173 -9.55 -20.19 -4.93
CA LEU A 173 -9.49 -18.75 -4.69
C LEU A 173 -10.00 -18.42 -3.28
N LEU A 174 -9.12 -17.88 -2.45
CA LEU A 174 -9.47 -17.31 -1.13
C LEU A 174 -9.55 -15.78 -1.23
N ILE A 175 -10.69 -15.22 -0.83
CA ILE A 175 -10.94 -13.77 -0.77
C ILE A 175 -11.18 -13.39 0.69
N LEU A 176 -10.30 -12.57 1.27
CA LEU A 176 -10.34 -12.23 2.69
C LEU A 176 -10.30 -10.70 2.89
N GLY A 177 -11.26 -10.16 3.64
CA GLY A 177 -11.20 -8.79 4.14
C GLY A 177 -11.19 -7.70 3.06
N THR A 178 -11.90 -7.87 1.95
CA THR A 178 -12.09 -6.84 0.91
C THR A 178 -13.57 -6.72 0.55
N SER A 179 -14.03 -5.49 0.26
CA SER A 179 -15.40 -5.25 -0.20
C SER A 179 -15.60 -5.50 -1.69
N LEU A 180 -14.49 -5.63 -2.45
CA LEU A 180 -14.50 -5.75 -3.91
C LEU A 180 -15.14 -4.57 -4.65
N GLU A 181 -15.35 -3.42 -3.99
CA GLU A 181 -16.00 -2.23 -4.57
C GLU A 181 -15.06 -1.30 -5.35
N LEU A 182 -13.79 -1.67 -5.51
CA LEU A 182 -12.86 -0.90 -6.34
C LEU A 182 -12.81 -1.53 -7.73
N ASP A 183 -13.45 -0.86 -8.68
CA ASP A 183 -13.27 -1.08 -10.12
C ASP A 183 -11.88 -0.56 -10.51
N GLY A 184 -10.84 -1.34 -10.20
CA GLY A 184 -9.44 -1.02 -10.50
C GLY A 184 -8.64 -2.22 -10.98
N TRP A 185 -9.27 -3.37 -11.16
CA TRP A 185 -8.64 -4.56 -11.75
C TRP A 185 -8.71 -4.56 -13.29
N ASP A 186 -9.51 -3.66 -13.87
CA ASP A 186 -9.72 -3.46 -15.30
C ASP A 186 -9.07 -2.15 -15.77
N THR A 187 -7.76 -2.15 -16.01
CA THR A 187 -7.10 -1.19 -16.91
C THR A 187 -6.09 -1.91 -17.78
#